data_AF-A0A7K2QDZ7-F1
#
_entry.id   AF-A0A7K2QDZ7-F1
#
_cell.length_a   1.000
_cell.length_b   1.000
_cell.length_c   1.000
_cell.angle_alpha   90.00
_cell.angle_beta   90.00
_cell.angle_gamma   90.00
#
_symmetry.space_group_name_H-M   'P 1'
#
loop_
_entity.id
_entity.type
_entity.pdbx_description
1 polymer ?
#
loop_
_entity_poly.entity_id
_entity_poly.type
_entity_poly.pdbx_seq_one_letter_code
_entity_poly.pdbx_strand_id
1 'polypeptide(L)'
;GALTDDEIRAVVGGPAAKAGLVVDEGFIDVLLADLRDSGPGALPLLSHALLSTWERGRGTALTIADYRAGGGMSAAVSETAEEVYAGLSEAERARARQLFLRMVAVGDGVPDARRLLPLPAPTGQPDRAGEVYAVLERFVDRRLVTLDGDGARITHEALLTAWPRLRGWIDTDRAGQIVWQDLTRDADRWLAHGRDPSLLYRGTRLAVASGWARDSGHAPELDS
;
A
#
# COMPACT_ATOMS: atom_id res chain seq x y z
N GLY A 1 -9.02 -18.45 -7.72
CA GLY A 1 -7.65 -18.94 -7.88
C GLY A 1 -6.84 -17.90 -8.62
N ALA A 2 -5.52 -17.88 -8.45
CA ALA A 2 -4.65 -17.08 -9.32
C ALA A 2 -4.75 -17.64 -10.75
N LEU A 3 -4.87 -16.77 -11.75
CA LEU A 3 -4.86 -17.19 -13.16
C LEU A 3 -3.47 -17.71 -13.50
N THR A 4 -3.43 -18.76 -14.32
CA THR A 4 -2.21 -19.30 -14.91
C THR A 4 -1.70 -18.38 -16.02
N ASP A 5 -0.40 -18.46 -16.34
CA ASP A 5 0.22 -17.64 -17.40
C ASP A 5 -0.49 -17.81 -18.76
N ASP A 6 -0.99 -19.01 -19.05
CA ASP A 6 -1.71 -19.31 -20.28
C ASP A 6 -3.12 -18.71 -20.29
N GLU A 7 -3.79 -18.67 -19.14
CA GLU A 7 -5.06 -17.96 -18.99
C GLU A 7 -4.87 -16.45 -19.15
N ILE A 8 -3.78 -15.88 -18.63
CA ILE A 8 -3.47 -14.45 -18.81
C ILE A 8 -3.15 -14.14 -20.28
N ARG A 9 -2.37 -15.00 -20.96
CA ARG A 9 -2.16 -14.90 -22.41
C ARG A 9 -3.48 -14.89 -23.18
N ALA A 10 -4.41 -15.78 -22.82
CA ALA A 10 -5.73 -15.84 -23.45
C ALA A 10 -6.59 -14.61 -23.13
N VAL A 11 -6.56 -14.13 -21.89
CA VAL A 11 -7.35 -12.98 -21.41
C VAL A 11 -6.87 -11.65 -21.99
N VAL A 12 -5.57 -11.49 -22.26
CA VAL A 12 -5.03 -10.26 -22.85
C VAL A 12 -4.93 -10.37 -24.38
N GLY A 13 -4.38 -11.47 -24.89
CA GLY A 13 -4.18 -11.68 -26.33
C GLY A 13 -5.50 -11.85 -27.09
N GLY A 14 -6.49 -12.51 -26.49
CA GLY A 14 -7.80 -12.74 -27.11
C GLY A 14 -8.57 -11.45 -27.44
N PRO A 15 -8.80 -10.55 -26.48
CA PRO A 15 -9.45 -9.25 -26.72
C PRO A 15 -8.66 -8.35 -27.67
N ALA A 16 -7.32 -8.32 -27.56
CA ALA A 16 -6.49 -7.51 -28.44
C ALA A 16 -6.58 -7.95 -29.90
N ALA A 17 -6.53 -9.27 -30.15
CA ALA A 17 -6.72 -9.84 -31.48
C ALA A 17 -8.14 -9.58 -32.03
N LYS A 18 -9.17 -9.71 -31.19
CA LYS A 18 -10.56 -9.39 -31.58
C LYS A 18 -10.77 -7.90 -31.91
N ALA A 19 -10.03 -7.02 -31.23
CA ALA A 19 -10.06 -5.58 -31.47
C ALA A 19 -9.16 -5.13 -32.63
N GLY A 20 -8.43 -6.04 -33.29
CA GLY A 20 -7.53 -5.72 -34.39
C GLY A 20 -6.28 -4.93 -33.97
N LEU A 21 -5.91 -4.99 -32.69
CA LEU A 21 -4.76 -4.26 -32.16
C LEU A 21 -3.44 -4.93 -32.55
N VAL A 22 -2.45 -4.13 -32.91
CA VAL A 22 -1.07 -4.60 -33.05
C VAL A 22 -0.48 -4.78 -31.66
N VAL A 23 -0.01 -5.98 -31.33
CA VAL A 23 0.65 -6.26 -30.05
C VAL A 23 2.12 -6.54 -30.31
N ASP A 24 3.01 -5.83 -29.62
CA ASP A 24 4.45 -6.06 -29.74
C ASP A 24 4.82 -7.50 -29.37
N GLU A 25 5.81 -8.05 -30.08
CA GLU A 25 6.41 -9.33 -29.71
C GLU A 25 7.01 -9.25 -28.29
N GLY A 26 6.69 -10.23 -27.45
CA GLY A 26 7.12 -10.26 -26.04
C GLY A 26 6.35 -9.33 -25.09
N PHE A 27 5.35 -8.57 -25.58
CA PHE A 27 4.54 -7.69 -24.72
C PHE A 27 3.87 -8.46 -23.58
N ILE A 28 3.29 -9.62 -23.88
CA ILE A 28 2.61 -10.45 -22.88
C ILE A 28 3.59 -10.98 -21.83
N ASP A 29 4.84 -11.27 -22.20
CA ASP A 29 5.83 -11.74 -21.25
C ASP A 29 6.24 -10.64 -20.27
N VAL A 30 6.27 -9.36 -20.73
CA VAL A 30 6.46 -8.20 -19.85
C VAL A 30 5.29 -8.06 -18.87
N LEU A 31 4.05 -8.23 -19.31
CA LEU A 31 2.88 -8.17 -18.41
C LEU A 31 2.90 -9.30 -17.37
N LEU A 32 3.29 -10.51 -17.78
CA LEU A 32 3.39 -11.66 -16.88
C LEU A 32 4.47 -11.44 -15.81
N ALA A 33 5.60 -10.82 -16.17
CA ALA A 33 6.62 -10.43 -15.21
C ALA A 33 6.07 -9.44 -14.18
N ASP A 34 5.45 -8.33 -14.62
CA ASP A 34 4.88 -7.32 -13.73
C ASP A 34 3.76 -7.87 -12.84
N LEU A 35 2.96 -8.81 -13.36
CA LEU A 35 1.88 -9.45 -12.60
C LEU A 35 2.42 -10.36 -11.49
N ARG A 36 3.50 -11.10 -11.78
CA ARG A 36 4.17 -11.94 -10.77
C ARG A 36 4.72 -11.10 -9.63
N ASP A 37 5.28 -9.94 -9.93
CA ASP A 37 5.82 -9.00 -8.93
C ASP A 37 4.70 -8.31 -8.12
N SER A 38 3.52 -8.13 -8.71
CA SER A 38 2.38 -7.43 -8.07
C SER A 38 1.56 -8.30 -7.11
N GLY A 39 1.66 -9.63 -7.21
CA GLY A 39 0.95 -10.58 -6.34
C GLY A 39 -0.56 -10.73 -6.62
N PRO A 40 -1.31 -11.37 -5.68
CA PRO A 40 -2.73 -11.65 -5.86
C PRO A 40 -3.57 -10.38 -6.05
N GLY A 41 -4.56 -10.43 -6.94
CA GLY A 41 -5.50 -9.32 -7.15
C GLY A 41 -5.06 -8.28 -8.17
N ALA A 42 -3.96 -8.50 -8.89
CA ALA A 42 -3.35 -7.53 -9.80
C ALA A 42 -4.07 -7.36 -11.17
N LEU A 43 -5.14 -8.13 -11.45
CA LEU A 43 -5.87 -8.05 -12.73
C LEU A 43 -6.53 -6.70 -13.02
N PRO A 44 -7.15 -6.00 -12.06
CA PRO A 44 -7.71 -4.67 -12.32
C PRO A 44 -6.62 -3.64 -12.65
N LEU A 45 -5.44 -3.76 -12.04
CA LEU A 45 -4.28 -2.93 -12.34
C LEU A 45 -3.73 -3.23 -13.73
N LEU A 46 -3.67 -4.51 -14.10
CA LEU A 46 -3.32 -4.95 -15.43
C LEU A 46 -4.27 -4.35 -16.48
N SER A 47 -5.59 -4.42 -16.26
CA SER A 47 -6.58 -3.82 -17.16
C SER A 47 -6.39 -2.31 -17.30
N HIS A 48 -6.10 -1.60 -16.20
CA HIS A 48 -5.85 -0.16 -16.24
C HIS A 48 -4.55 0.16 -17.00
N ALA A 49 -3.46 -0.55 -16.72
CA ALA A 49 -2.18 -0.37 -17.42
C ALA A 49 -2.30 -0.65 -18.93
N LEU A 50 -3.07 -1.68 -19.30
CA LEU A 50 -3.38 -2.00 -20.69
C LEU A 50 -4.20 -0.89 -21.38
N LEU A 51 -5.20 -0.34 -20.70
CA LEU A 51 -5.99 0.78 -21.22
C LEU A 51 -5.11 2.02 -21.46
N SER A 52 -4.30 2.42 -20.47
CA SER A 52 -3.38 3.55 -20.59
C SER A 52 -2.37 3.36 -21.73
N THR A 53 -1.89 2.13 -21.91
CA THR A 53 -0.99 1.76 -23.02
C THR A 53 -1.69 1.92 -24.37
N TRP A 54 -2.93 1.44 -24.48
CA TRP A 54 -3.74 1.53 -25.70
C TRP A 54 -4.05 2.98 -26.08
N GLU A 55 -4.39 3.82 -25.10
CA GLU A 55 -4.64 5.25 -25.31
C GLU A 55 -3.38 5.97 -25.83
N ARG A 56 -2.20 5.64 -25.29
CA ARG A 56 -0.90 6.15 -25.77
C ARG A 56 -0.56 5.67 -27.17
N GLY A 57 -0.87 4.41 -27.47
CA GLY A 57 -0.80 3.80 -28.81
C GLY A 57 -1.89 4.30 -29.78
N ARG A 58 -2.60 5.39 -29.43
CA ARG A 58 -3.67 6.03 -30.22
C ARG A 58 -4.78 5.06 -30.64
N GLY A 59 -5.00 4.05 -29.80
CA GLY A 59 -6.00 3.02 -30.00
C GLY A 59 -5.69 1.95 -31.04
N THR A 60 -4.45 1.89 -31.53
CA THR A 60 -4.06 1.00 -32.63
C THR A 60 -3.07 -0.10 -32.23
N ALA A 61 -2.32 0.11 -31.14
CA ALA A 61 -1.29 -0.82 -30.72
C ALA A 61 -1.13 -0.90 -29.19
N LEU A 62 -0.61 -2.04 -28.73
CA LEU A 62 -0.09 -2.28 -27.40
C LEU A 62 1.41 -2.55 -27.53
N THR A 63 2.20 -1.50 -27.36
CA THR A 63 3.67 -1.58 -27.50
C THR A 63 4.34 -1.66 -26.14
N ILE A 64 5.48 -2.36 -26.07
CA ILE A 64 6.31 -2.39 -24.85
C ILE A 64 6.82 -0.97 -24.54
N ALA A 65 7.11 -0.19 -25.58
CA ALA A 65 7.56 1.19 -25.45
C ALA A 65 6.51 2.08 -24.76
N ASP A 66 5.26 2.04 -25.22
CA ASP A 66 4.17 2.85 -24.66
C ASP A 66 3.80 2.39 -23.24
N TYR A 67 3.82 1.08 -22.98
CA TYR A 67 3.58 0.53 -21.65
C TYR A 67 4.64 0.98 -20.65
N ARG A 68 5.92 0.90 -21.01
CA ARG A 68 7.02 1.39 -20.16
C ARG A 68 7.04 2.91 -20.04
N ALA A 69 6.76 3.65 -21.11
CA ALA A 69 6.64 5.11 -21.07
C ALA A 69 5.44 5.56 -20.21
N GLY A 70 4.42 4.71 -20.10
CA GLY A 70 3.32 4.85 -19.17
C GLY A 70 3.65 4.43 -17.74
N GLY A 71 4.84 3.89 -17.46
CA GLY A 71 5.24 3.40 -16.14
C GLY A 71 4.61 2.04 -15.76
N GLY A 72 4.02 1.34 -16.73
CA GLY A 72 3.44 0.01 -16.57
C GLY A 72 2.36 -0.06 -15.49
N MET A 73 2.24 -1.22 -14.85
CA MET A 73 1.30 -1.42 -13.73
C MET A 73 1.59 -0.53 -12.53
N SER A 74 2.86 -0.15 -12.31
CA SER A 74 3.26 0.72 -11.19
C SER A 74 2.63 2.11 -11.30
N ALA A 75 2.62 2.71 -12.49
CA ALA A 75 1.99 4.01 -12.69
C ALA A 75 0.47 3.95 -12.52
N ALA A 76 -0.20 2.92 -13.05
CA ALA A 76 -1.64 2.75 -12.88
C ALA A 76 -2.05 2.65 -11.40
N VAL A 77 -1.25 1.95 -10.58
CA VAL A 77 -1.43 1.90 -9.12
C VAL A 77 -1.27 3.28 -8.49
N SER A 78 -0.20 4.00 -8.83
CA SER A 78 0.10 5.32 -8.29
C SER A 78 -0.98 6.35 -8.65
N GLU A 79 -1.41 6.38 -9.91
CA GLU A 79 -2.46 7.29 -10.39
C GLU A 79 -3.78 7.03 -9.64
N THR A 80 -4.19 5.76 -9.55
CA THR A 80 -5.38 5.38 -8.80
C THR A 80 -5.30 5.79 -7.32
N ALA A 81 -4.13 5.62 -6.69
CA ALA A 81 -3.93 6.02 -5.30
C ALA A 81 -3.99 7.54 -5.10
N GLU A 82 -3.39 8.31 -6.01
CA GLU A 82 -3.43 9.76 -5.95
C GLU A 82 -4.83 10.30 -6.23
N GLU A 83 -5.59 9.73 -7.16
CA GLU A 83 -6.98 10.10 -7.41
C GLU A 83 -7.86 9.92 -6.17
N VAL A 84 -7.77 8.76 -5.51
CA VAL A 84 -8.51 8.50 -4.27
C VAL A 84 -8.12 9.52 -3.21
N TYR A 85 -6.82 9.73 -3.01
CA TYR A 85 -6.31 10.67 -2.00
C TYR A 85 -6.71 12.12 -2.29
N ALA A 86 -6.70 12.54 -3.55
CA ALA A 86 -7.11 13.87 -3.97
C ALA A 86 -8.61 14.11 -3.72
N GLY A 87 -9.44 13.06 -3.75
CA GLY A 87 -10.86 13.13 -3.41
C GLY A 87 -11.19 13.26 -1.92
N LEU A 88 -10.21 13.06 -1.02
CA LEU A 88 -10.40 13.14 0.43
C LEU A 88 -10.39 14.58 0.94
N SER A 89 -11.16 14.85 1.99
CA SER A 89 -11.07 16.08 2.80
C SER A 89 -9.74 16.15 3.55
N GLU A 90 -9.38 17.33 4.08
CA GLU A 90 -8.12 17.52 4.80
C GLU A 90 -7.98 16.60 6.02
N ALA A 91 -9.07 16.43 6.79
CA ALA A 91 -9.09 15.52 7.94
C ALA A 91 -8.92 14.05 7.51
N GLU A 92 -9.59 13.63 6.45
CA GLU A 92 -9.45 12.28 5.88
C GLU A 92 -8.05 12.05 5.30
N ARG A 93 -7.44 13.05 4.67
CA ARG A 93 -6.07 13.00 4.14
C ARG A 93 -5.03 12.80 5.25
N ALA A 94 -5.18 13.51 6.37
CA ALA A 94 -4.32 13.34 7.53
C ALA A 94 -4.46 11.91 8.11
N ARG A 95 -5.70 11.42 8.22
CA ARG A 95 -5.99 10.07 8.69
C ARG A 95 -5.46 8.99 7.73
N ALA A 96 -5.64 9.16 6.43
CA ALA A 96 -5.11 8.26 5.40
C ALA A 96 -3.59 8.14 5.51
N ARG A 97 -2.87 9.27 5.64
CA ARG A 97 -1.41 9.26 5.85
C ARG A 97 -1.01 8.40 7.05
N GLN A 98 -1.68 8.57 8.19
CA GLN A 98 -1.39 7.79 9.40
C GLN A 98 -1.67 6.29 9.20
N LEU A 99 -2.80 5.94 8.59
CA LEU A 99 -3.17 4.54 8.33
C LEU A 99 -2.19 3.86 7.37
N PHE A 100 -1.80 4.53 6.28
CA PHE A 100 -0.82 3.99 5.33
C PHE A 100 0.52 3.75 5.98
N LEU A 101 1.06 4.72 6.74
CA LEU A 101 2.33 4.53 7.46
C LEU A 101 2.30 3.33 8.41
N ARG A 102 1.18 3.12 9.12
CA ARG A 102 1.01 1.95 10.01
C ARG A 102 0.88 0.61 9.28
N MET A 103 0.53 0.62 7.99
CA MET A 103 0.52 -0.55 7.12
C MET A 103 1.86 -0.81 6.43
N VAL A 104 2.92 -0.05 6.76
CA VAL A 104 4.28 -0.25 6.23
C VAL A 104 5.23 -0.68 7.35
N ALA A 105 5.98 -1.74 7.09
CA ALA A 105 7.16 -2.11 7.85
C ALA A 105 8.38 -1.55 7.10
N VAL A 106 8.95 -0.48 7.64
CA VAL A 106 10.17 0.14 7.13
C VAL A 106 11.35 -0.81 7.36
N GLY A 107 12.11 -1.08 6.31
CA GLY A 107 13.31 -1.92 6.36
C GLY A 107 14.57 -1.11 6.68
N ASP A 108 15.46 -1.68 7.48
CA ASP A 108 16.82 -1.15 7.68
C ASP A 108 17.79 -1.88 6.74
N GLY A 109 18.14 -1.25 5.63
CA GLY A 109 18.97 -1.85 4.57
C GLY A 109 18.28 -2.92 3.72
N VAL A 110 16.99 -3.18 3.94
CA VAL A 110 16.13 -4.06 3.14
C VAL A 110 14.94 -3.28 2.58
N PRO A 111 14.30 -3.73 1.48
CA PRO A 111 13.11 -3.07 0.95
C PRO A 111 12.00 -2.93 1.99
N ASP A 112 11.29 -1.79 1.95
CA ASP A 112 10.12 -1.57 2.77
C ASP A 112 9.04 -2.60 2.41
N ALA A 113 8.38 -3.16 3.43
CA ALA A 113 7.43 -4.25 3.26
C ALA A 113 6.04 -3.85 3.77
N ARG A 114 5.01 -4.50 3.25
CA ARG A 114 3.64 -4.31 3.76
C ARG A 114 3.41 -5.03 5.08
N ARG A 115 2.65 -4.41 5.99
CA ARG A 115 2.28 -4.93 7.30
C ARG A 115 0.76 -4.94 7.48
N LEU A 116 0.25 -5.91 8.24
CA LEU A 116 -1.14 -5.90 8.71
C LEU A 116 -1.31 -4.83 9.80
N LEU A 117 -2.26 -3.93 9.61
CA LEU A 117 -2.77 -3.03 10.63
C LEU A 117 -3.97 -3.67 11.31
N PRO A 118 -3.86 -4.13 12.57
CA PRO A 118 -5.01 -4.67 13.30
C PRO A 118 -6.05 -3.58 13.53
N LEU A 119 -7.32 -3.89 13.26
CA LEU A 119 -8.45 -2.99 13.46
C LEU A 119 -9.53 -3.69 14.30
N PRO A 120 -10.16 -2.98 15.26
CA PRO A 120 -11.30 -3.52 15.97
C PRO A 120 -12.49 -3.69 15.01
N ALA A 121 -13.34 -4.69 15.24
CA ALA A 121 -14.49 -4.94 14.40
C ALA A 121 -15.39 -3.68 14.29
N PRO A 122 -15.95 -3.40 13.10
CA PRO A 122 -16.81 -2.25 12.91
C PRO A 122 -18.06 -2.40 13.79
N THR A 123 -18.34 -1.39 14.59
CA THR A 123 -19.48 -1.35 15.53
C THR A 123 -20.78 -0.92 14.85
N GLY A 124 -20.71 -0.43 13.61
CA GLY A 124 -21.84 0.13 12.86
C GLY A 124 -22.32 1.49 13.40
N GLN A 125 -21.61 2.09 14.35
CA GLN A 125 -21.91 3.39 14.92
C GLN A 125 -20.96 4.46 14.35
N PRO A 126 -21.39 5.74 14.29
CA PRO A 126 -20.51 6.84 13.95
C PRO A 126 -19.58 7.14 15.13
N ASP A 127 -18.61 6.26 15.33
CA ASP A 127 -17.51 6.39 16.28
C ASP A 127 -16.17 6.54 15.54
N ARG A 128 -15.08 6.63 16.30
CA ARG A 128 -13.73 6.75 15.72
C ARG A 128 -13.36 5.56 14.84
N ALA A 129 -13.86 4.35 15.13
CA ALA A 129 -13.62 3.20 14.27
C ALA A 129 -14.37 3.38 12.94
N GLY A 130 -15.61 3.86 12.98
CA GLY A 130 -16.39 4.21 11.78
C GLY A 130 -15.66 5.19 10.84
N GLU A 131 -15.01 6.23 11.38
CA GLU A 131 -14.22 7.16 10.57
C GLU A 131 -12.99 6.51 9.92
N VAL A 132 -12.33 5.58 10.62
CA VAL A 132 -11.19 4.83 10.07
C VAL A 132 -11.65 3.93 8.93
N TYR A 133 -12.75 3.19 9.12
CA TYR A 133 -13.33 2.34 8.09
C TYR A 133 -13.78 3.16 6.88
N ALA A 134 -14.44 4.30 7.06
CA ALA A 134 -14.87 5.15 5.96
C ALA A 134 -13.71 5.62 5.06
N VAL A 135 -12.55 5.96 5.65
CA VAL A 135 -11.35 6.30 4.87
C VAL A 135 -10.80 5.07 4.14
N LEU A 136 -10.68 3.92 4.82
CA LEU A 136 -10.15 2.69 4.24
C LEU A 136 -11.03 2.16 3.11
N GLU A 137 -12.35 2.25 3.24
CA GLU A 137 -13.33 1.82 2.24
C GLU A 137 -13.10 2.50 0.89
N ARG A 138 -12.73 3.80 0.87
CA ARG A 138 -12.36 4.51 -0.39
C ARG A 138 -11.20 3.84 -1.13
N PHE A 139 -10.23 3.32 -0.38
CA PHE A 139 -9.07 2.60 -0.94
C PHE A 139 -9.38 1.13 -1.24
N VAL A 140 -10.29 0.51 -0.50
CA VAL A 140 -10.81 -0.85 -0.75
C VAL A 140 -11.60 -0.89 -2.05
N ASP A 141 -12.45 0.10 -2.30
CA ASP A 141 -13.23 0.23 -3.55
C ASP A 141 -12.32 0.27 -4.79
N ARG A 142 -11.11 0.81 -4.63
CA ARG A 142 -10.08 0.83 -5.66
C ARG A 142 -9.03 -0.27 -5.52
N ARG A 143 -9.25 -1.23 -4.61
CA ARG A 143 -8.40 -2.39 -4.31
C ARG A 143 -6.96 -2.05 -3.92
N LEU A 144 -6.70 -0.83 -3.46
CA LEU A 144 -5.40 -0.42 -2.95
C LEU A 144 -5.14 -0.97 -1.54
N VAL A 145 -6.23 -1.17 -0.80
CA VAL A 145 -6.25 -1.80 0.53
C VAL A 145 -7.19 -2.99 0.51
N THR A 146 -6.85 -4.01 1.29
CA THR A 146 -7.72 -5.14 1.60
C THR A 146 -8.07 -5.09 3.08
N LEU A 147 -9.36 -5.28 3.40
CA LEU A 147 -9.83 -5.53 4.75
C LEU A 147 -10.09 -7.04 4.90
N ASP A 148 -9.46 -7.66 5.88
CA ASP A 148 -9.72 -9.03 6.30
C ASP A 148 -10.20 -9.05 7.77
N GLY A 149 -10.54 -10.22 8.29
CA GLY A 149 -11.02 -10.37 9.67
C GLY A 149 -9.98 -9.96 10.72
N ASP A 150 -8.71 -9.85 10.32
CA ASP A 150 -7.59 -9.53 11.20
C ASP A 150 -7.15 -8.05 11.09
N GLY A 151 -7.64 -7.31 10.08
CA GLY A 151 -7.42 -5.87 9.94
C GLY A 151 -7.28 -5.37 8.50
N ALA A 152 -6.47 -4.33 8.30
CA ALA A 152 -6.22 -3.71 7.00
C ALA A 152 -4.81 -3.98 6.50
N ARG A 153 -4.65 -4.20 5.20
CA ARG A 153 -3.34 -4.38 4.54
C ARG A 153 -3.32 -3.73 3.16
N ILE A 154 -2.19 -3.13 2.78
CA ILE A 154 -1.95 -2.73 1.39
C ILE A 154 -2.00 -3.96 0.48
N THR A 155 -2.80 -3.90 -0.58
CA THR A 155 -3.02 -5.04 -1.47
C THR A 155 -1.75 -5.39 -2.24
N HIS A 156 -1.06 -4.38 -2.79
CA HIS A 156 0.09 -4.56 -3.68
C HIS A 156 1.35 -3.87 -3.12
N GLU A 157 2.46 -4.61 -3.06
CA GLU A 157 3.74 -4.09 -2.59
C GLU A 157 4.30 -2.98 -3.52
N ALA A 158 3.96 -3.04 -4.81
CA ALA A 158 4.25 -1.99 -5.78
C ALA A 158 3.75 -0.61 -5.34
N LEU A 159 2.71 -0.50 -4.51
CA LEU A 159 2.23 0.79 -4.01
C LEU A 159 3.28 1.52 -3.15
N LEU A 160 4.12 0.78 -2.42
CA LEU A 160 5.15 1.35 -1.54
C LEU A 160 6.22 2.11 -2.32
N THR A 161 6.55 1.63 -3.53
CA THR A 161 7.58 2.20 -4.39
C THR A 161 7.01 3.11 -5.45
N ALA A 162 5.85 2.77 -6.01
CA ALA A 162 5.27 3.47 -7.14
C ALA A 162 4.56 4.78 -6.77
N TRP A 163 3.97 4.89 -5.58
CA TRP A 163 3.22 6.09 -5.17
C TRP A 163 4.15 7.12 -4.50
N PRO A 164 4.51 8.23 -5.18
CA PRO A 164 5.56 9.14 -4.69
C PRO A 164 5.22 9.79 -3.35
N ARG A 165 3.92 10.01 -3.09
CA ARG A 165 3.42 10.60 -1.86
C ARG A 165 3.64 9.67 -0.66
N LEU A 166 3.31 8.39 -0.80
CA LEU A 166 3.55 7.40 0.24
C LEU A 166 5.04 7.23 0.51
N ARG A 167 5.85 7.15 -0.55
CA ARG A 167 7.31 7.13 -0.42
C ARG A 167 7.83 8.35 0.34
N GLY A 168 7.35 9.55 0.01
CA GLY A 168 7.70 10.77 0.74
C GLY A 168 7.31 10.73 2.21
N TRP A 169 6.16 10.16 2.55
CA TRP A 169 5.77 9.94 3.95
C TRP A 169 6.69 8.96 4.66
N ILE A 170 7.00 7.82 4.02
CA ILE A 170 7.91 6.80 4.57
C ILE A 170 9.29 7.40 4.80
N ASP A 171 9.83 8.13 3.83
CA ASP A 171 11.16 8.74 3.92
C ASP A 171 11.23 9.82 5.02
N THR A 172 10.17 10.63 5.16
CA THR A 172 10.07 11.65 6.22
C THR A 172 9.92 11.02 7.60
N ASP A 173 9.15 9.93 7.70
CA ASP A 173 8.83 9.27 8.96
C ASP A 173 9.78 8.11 9.27
N ARG A 174 10.82 7.86 8.45
CA ARG A 174 11.73 6.70 8.57
C ARG A 174 12.35 6.61 9.95
N ALA A 175 12.86 7.73 10.47
CA ALA A 175 13.41 7.81 11.82
C ALA A 175 12.35 7.54 12.90
N GLY A 176 11.11 8.00 12.69
CA GLY A 176 10.01 7.78 13.61
C GLY A 176 9.49 6.34 13.61
N GLN A 177 9.39 5.72 12.43
CA GLN A 177 9.00 4.33 12.26
C GLN A 177 10.00 3.37 12.91
N ILE A 178 11.30 3.66 12.81
CA ILE A 178 12.35 2.90 13.52
C ILE A 178 12.12 2.97 15.05
N VAL A 179 11.89 4.18 15.58
CA VAL A 179 11.62 4.38 17.01
C VAL A 179 10.36 3.63 17.46
N TRP A 180 9.28 3.66 16.67
CA TRP A 180 8.04 2.96 16.99
C TRP A 180 8.16 1.43 16.93
N GLN A 181 8.88 0.90 15.93
CA GLN A 181 9.16 -0.53 15.83
C GLN A 181 9.97 -1.02 17.02
N ASP A 182 11.01 -0.29 17.42
CA ASP A 182 11.79 -0.61 18.60
C ASP A 182 10.90 -0.56 19.85
N LEU A 183 10.10 0.49 20.03
CA LEU A 183 9.19 0.61 21.17
C LEU A 183 8.17 -0.54 21.25
N THR A 184 7.60 -0.95 20.11
CA THR A 184 6.66 -2.08 20.05
C THR A 184 7.36 -3.38 20.40
N ARG A 185 8.55 -3.64 19.83
CA ARG A 185 9.35 -4.83 20.12
C ARG A 185 9.74 -4.91 21.59
N ASP A 186 10.13 -3.79 22.19
CA ASP A 186 10.48 -3.75 23.61
C ASP A 186 9.27 -3.88 24.52
N ALA A 187 8.11 -3.34 24.12
CA ALA A 187 6.86 -3.55 24.83
C ALA A 187 6.46 -5.04 24.82
N ASP A 188 6.55 -5.71 23.68
CA ASP A 188 6.32 -7.16 23.56
C ASP A 188 7.30 -7.94 24.44
N ARG A 189 8.59 -7.55 24.45
CA ARG A 189 9.62 -8.16 25.30
C ARG A 189 9.33 -7.94 26.78
N TRP A 190 8.95 -6.73 27.18
CA TRP A 190 8.60 -6.39 28.57
C TRP A 190 7.40 -7.21 29.06
N LEU A 191 6.36 -7.35 28.23
CA LEU A 191 5.21 -8.20 28.50
C LEU A 191 5.62 -9.67 28.65
N ALA A 192 6.46 -10.19 27.74
CA ALA A 192 6.95 -11.56 27.79
C ALA A 192 7.82 -11.86 29.04
N HIS A 193 8.48 -10.86 29.61
CA HIS A 193 9.32 -10.98 30.82
C HIS A 193 8.58 -10.56 32.09
N GLY A 194 7.25 -10.67 32.12
CA GLY A 194 6.47 -10.46 33.35
C GLY A 194 6.49 -9.01 33.84
N ARG A 195 6.66 -8.04 32.93
CA ARG A 195 6.69 -6.60 33.22
C ARG A 195 7.88 -6.15 34.07
N ASP A 196 9.05 -6.74 33.88
CA ASP A 196 10.28 -6.35 34.58
C ASP A 196 10.58 -4.83 34.44
N PRO A 197 10.64 -4.06 35.56
CA PRO A 197 10.94 -2.62 35.54
C PRO A 197 12.31 -2.26 34.95
N SER A 198 13.24 -3.22 34.85
CA SER A 198 14.57 -3.02 34.27
C SER A 198 14.53 -2.83 32.74
N LEU A 199 13.47 -3.32 32.08
CA LEU A 199 13.29 -3.23 30.63
C LEU A 199 12.56 -1.94 30.20
N LEU A 200 12.09 -1.13 31.15
CA LEU A 200 11.47 0.15 30.86
C LEU A 200 12.50 1.15 30.31
N TYR A 201 12.07 1.94 29.32
CA TYR A 201 12.90 2.99 28.74
C TYR A 201 13.27 4.03 29.80
N ARG A 202 14.56 4.40 29.85
CA ARG A 202 15.10 5.45 30.73
C ARG A 202 16.09 6.33 29.96
N GLY A 203 16.33 7.54 30.47
CA GLY A 203 17.33 8.46 29.92
C GLY A 203 17.09 8.79 28.45
N THR A 204 18.14 8.78 27.64
CA THR A 204 18.12 9.16 26.23
C THR A 204 17.09 8.38 25.42
N ARG A 205 16.90 7.08 25.71
CA ARG A 205 15.94 6.22 24.99
C ARG A 205 14.49 6.66 25.25
N LEU A 206 14.18 7.06 26.48
CA LEU A 206 12.87 7.63 26.83
C LEU A 206 12.65 9.00 26.19
N ALA A 207 13.68 9.84 26.17
CA ALA A 207 13.61 11.18 25.57
C ALA A 207 13.33 11.12 24.06
N VAL A 208 14.00 10.21 23.34
CA VAL A 208 13.79 9.99 21.90
C VAL A 208 12.39 9.45 21.63
N ALA A 209 11.93 8.44 22.37
CA ALA A 209 10.58 7.89 22.20
C ALA A 209 9.47 8.91 22.54
N SER A 210 9.68 9.72 23.58
CA SER A 210 8.74 10.76 24.00
C SER A 210 8.71 11.96 23.04
N GLY A 211 9.85 12.32 22.44
CA GLY A 211 9.93 13.33 21.38
C GLY A 211 9.18 12.86 20.13
N TRP A 212 9.43 11.62 19.70
CA TRP A 212 8.71 11.02 18.59
C TRP A 212 7.18 10.99 18.80
N ALA A 213 6.71 10.58 19.97
CA ALA A 213 5.27 10.50 20.27
C ALA A 213 4.57 11.87 20.19
N ARG A 214 5.29 12.95 20.54
CA ARG A 214 4.79 14.34 20.45
C ARG A 214 4.74 14.85 19.02
N ASP A 215 5.76 14.55 18.21
CA ASP A 215 5.89 15.06 16.84
C ASP A 215 5.04 14.28 15.83
N SER A 216 4.76 13.00 16.10
CA SER A 216 4.12 12.09 15.14
C SER A 216 2.59 12.03 15.25
N GLY A 217 1.99 12.78 16.17
CA GLY A 217 0.57 12.67 16.53
C GLY A 217 0.17 11.26 17.02
N HIS A 218 1.14 10.38 17.24
CA HIS A 218 1.00 9.04 17.80
C HIS A 218 1.22 9.12 19.31
N ALA A 219 0.46 9.98 20.00
CA ALA A 219 0.24 9.74 21.41
C ALA A 219 -0.42 8.36 21.49
N PRO A 220 0.20 7.36 22.13
CA PRO A 220 -0.57 6.19 22.46
C PRO A 220 -1.62 6.72 23.45
N GLU A 221 -2.91 6.61 23.11
CA GLU A 221 -4.01 6.79 24.06
C GLU A 221 -3.87 5.67 25.11
N LEU A 222 -2.82 5.76 25.95
CA LEU A 222 -2.64 5.03 27.20
C LEU A 222 -3.26 5.89 28.29
N ASP A 223 -4.57 6.10 28.19
CA ASP A 223 -5.46 6.35 29.31
C ASP A 223 -6.88 6.46 28.77
N SER A 224 -7.64 5.36 28.88
CA SER A 224 -9.03 5.28 29.33
C SER A 224 -9.48 3.83 29.32
#